data_AF-A6LKY7-F1
#
_entry.id   AF-A6LKY7-F1
#
_cell.length_a   1.000
_cell.length_b   1.000
_cell.length_c   1.000
_cell.angle_alpha   90.00
_cell.angle_beta   90.00
_cell.angle_gamma   90.00
#
_symmetry.space_group_name_H-M   'P 1'
#
loop_
_entity.id
_entity.type
_entity.pdbx_description
1 polymer ?
#
loop_
_entity_poly.entity_id
_entity_poly.type
_entity_poly.pdbx_seq_one_letter_code
_entity_poly.pdbx_strand_id
1 'polypeptide(L)'
;MVEMKKIIFGLLLISFICYSHTITFIAFGNIPKGCSLYLTGSFNSWKPDDERYKFTCKDGVYVLKTDLSGVVKYKITRGVPRLVKMWNIDW
;
A
#
# COMPACT_ATOMS: atom_id res chain seq x y z
N MET A 1 -26.13 -5.52 -38.09
CA MET A 1 -25.85 -6.32 -36.88
C MET A 1 -24.36 -6.54 -36.59
N VAL A 2 -23.50 -6.75 -37.59
CA VAL A 2 -22.05 -6.95 -37.37
C VAL A 2 -21.34 -5.68 -36.89
N GLU A 3 -21.62 -4.53 -37.50
CA GLU A 3 -21.01 -3.25 -37.11
C GLU A 3 -21.38 -2.81 -35.68
N MET A 4 -22.63 -3.04 -35.28
CA MET A 4 -23.09 -2.75 -33.91
C MET A 4 -22.36 -3.59 -32.85
N LYS A 5 -22.01 -4.84 -33.18
CA LYS A 5 -21.22 -5.71 -32.29
C LYS A 5 -19.76 -5.25 -32.15
N LYS A 6 -19.16 -4.74 -33.22
CA LYS A 6 -17.80 -4.17 -33.19
C LYS A 6 -17.73 -2.92 -32.31
N ILE A 7 -18.74 -2.03 -32.42
CA ILE A 7 -18.83 -0.82 -31.59
C ILE A 7 -19.01 -1.18 -30.10
N ILE A 8 -19.90 -2.12 -29.78
CA ILE A 8 -20.10 -2.59 -28.41
C ILE A 8 -18.82 -3.24 -27.85
N PHE A 9 -18.12 -4.06 -28.64
CA PHE A 9 -16.86 -4.68 -28.24
C PHE A 9 -15.75 -3.65 -27.98
N GLY A 10 -15.68 -2.59 -28.81
CA GLY A 10 -14.76 -1.47 -28.61
C GLY A 10 -15.04 -0.70 -27.32
N LEU A 11 -16.32 -0.44 -27.01
CA LEU A 11 -16.72 0.24 -25.76
C LEU A 11 -16.40 -0.60 -24.51
N LEU A 12 -16.58 -1.92 -24.57
CA LEU A 12 -16.21 -2.82 -23.47
C LEU A 12 -14.70 -2.83 -23.22
N LEU A 13 -13.88 -2.84 -24.28
CA LEU A 13 -12.42 -2.76 -24.16
C LEU A 13 -11.96 -1.45 -23.50
N ILE A 14 -12.54 -0.31 -23.87
CA ILE A 14 -12.22 1.00 -23.29
C ILE A 14 -12.56 1.05 -21.80
N SER A 15 -13.69 0.46 -21.39
CA SER A 15 -14.11 0.43 -19.99
C SER A 15 -13.16 -0.35 -19.07
N PHE A 16 -12.45 -1.35 -19.61
CA PHE A 16 -11.50 -2.17 -18.85
C PHE A 16 -10.18 -1.43 -18.57
N ILE A 17 -9.83 -0.42 -19.38
CA ILE A 17 -8.54 0.26 -19.32
C ILE A 17 -8.54 1.39 -18.25
N CYS A 18 -9.70 1.87 -17.80
CA CYS A 18 -9.80 3.09 -16.98
C CYS A 18 -10.01 2.92 -15.47
N TYR A 19 -10.06 1.70 -14.92
CA TYR A 19 -10.21 1.50 -13.47
C TYR A 19 -8.84 1.31 -12.77
N SER A 20 -8.05 2.38 -12.67
CA SER A 20 -6.90 2.41 -11.75
C SER A 20 -7.17 3.43 -10.64
N HIS A 21 -7.27 2.94 -9.40
CA HIS A 21 -7.43 3.77 -8.21
C HIS A 21 -6.13 3.75 -7.41
N THR A 22 -5.26 4.72 -7.69
CA THR A 22 -4.04 4.93 -6.91
C THR A 22 -4.33 5.77 -5.68
N ILE A 23 -3.93 5.27 -4.52
CA ILE A 23 -3.99 5.97 -3.24
C ILE A 23 -2.60 6.50 -2.91
N THR A 24 -2.53 7.76 -2.46
CA THR A 24 -1.28 8.36 -1.97
C THR A 24 -1.35 8.50 -0.45
N PHE A 25 -0.44 7.82 0.25
CA PHE A 25 -0.21 8.00 1.68
C PHE A 25 0.90 9.01 1.90
N ILE A 26 0.64 10.01 2.74
CA ILE A 26 1.62 11.01 3.16
C ILE A 26 1.75 10.92 4.68
N ALA A 27 2.97 10.72 5.16
CA ALA A 27 3.28 10.72 6.59
C ALA A 27 4.25 11.87 6.90
N PHE A 28 3.91 12.64 7.93
CA PHE A 28 4.68 13.77 8.44
C PHE A 28 4.70 13.73 9.98
N GLY A 29 5.74 14.30 10.59
CA GLY A 29 5.92 14.33 12.04
C GLY A 29 7.39 14.27 12.44
N ASN A 30 7.65 14.12 13.74
CA ASN A 30 9.01 14.00 14.28
C ASN A 30 9.59 12.59 14.05
N ILE A 31 9.67 12.19 12.78
CA ILE A 31 10.26 10.93 12.34
C ILE A 31 11.75 11.18 12.13
N PRO A 32 12.65 10.51 12.88
CA PRO A 32 14.08 10.72 12.71
C PRO A 32 14.51 10.44 11.27
N LYS A 33 15.41 11.27 10.73
CA LYS A 33 15.93 11.11 9.36
C LYS A 33 16.57 9.71 9.21
N GLY A 34 16.33 9.07 8.07
CA GLY A 34 16.88 7.74 7.75
C GLY A 34 16.06 6.56 8.28
N CYS A 35 14.91 6.78 8.91
CA CYS A 35 14.03 5.68 9.33
C CYS A 35 13.24 5.13 8.14
N SER A 36 13.32 3.81 7.93
CA SER A 36 12.42 3.16 6.96
C SER A 36 11.01 3.12 7.52
N LEU A 37 10.03 3.54 6.72
CA LEU A 37 8.60 3.43 7.01
C LEU A 37 7.93 2.54 5.99
N TYR A 38 6.94 1.79 6.44
CA TYR A 38 6.19 0.82 5.62
C TYR A 38 4.70 0.92 5.93
N LEU A 39 3.86 0.74 4.91
CA LEU A 39 2.44 0.54 5.07
C LEU A 39 2.17 -0.96 5.22
N THR A 40 1.43 -1.34 6.26
CA THR A 40 1.03 -2.74 6.50
C THR A 40 -0.47 -2.82 6.72
N GLY A 41 -1.10 -3.92 6.34
CA GLY A 41 -2.55 -4.05 6.46
C GLY A 41 -3.12 -5.35 5.91
N SER A 42 -4.43 -5.35 5.74
CA SER A 42 -5.17 -6.50 5.18
C SER A 42 -4.71 -6.91 3.78
N PHE A 43 -4.13 -5.99 3.01
CA PHE A 43 -3.67 -6.20 1.63
C PHE A 43 -2.31 -6.91 1.51
N ASN A 44 -1.51 -6.95 2.59
CA ASN A 44 -0.19 -7.59 2.60
C ASN A 44 0.00 -8.56 3.77
N SER A 45 -1.10 -9.16 4.26
CA SER A 45 -1.10 -10.12 5.36
C SER A 45 -0.41 -9.58 6.62
N TRP A 46 -0.53 -8.27 6.87
CA TRP A 46 0.14 -7.59 7.99
C TRP A 46 1.67 -7.77 8.02
N LYS A 47 2.30 -7.99 6.86
CA LYS A 47 3.76 -8.02 6.74
C LYS A 47 4.32 -6.60 6.97
N PRO A 48 5.14 -6.37 8.01
CA PRO A 48 5.53 -5.02 8.42
C PRO A 48 6.70 -4.45 7.60
N ASP A 49 7.45 -5.30 6.91
CA ASP A 49 8.70 -5.00 6.19
C ASP A 49 8.59 -5.28 4.67
N ASP A 50 7.36 -5.26 4.14
CA ASP A 50 7.13 -5.49 2.71
C ASP A 50 7.63 -4.30 1.88
N GLU A 51 8.75 -4.48 1.18
CA GLU A 51 9.38 -3.45 0.34
C GLU A 51 8.44 -2.88 -0.74
N ARG A 52 7.39 -3.62 -1.15
CA ARG A 52 6.36 -3.10 -2.08
C ARG A 52 5.57 -1.92 -1.51
N TYR A 53 5.55 -1.79 -0.18
CA TYR A 53 4.78 -0.79 0.56
C TYR A 53 5.70 0.12 1.39
N LYS A 54 6.96 0.25 1.00
CA LYS A 54 7.93 1.14 1.63
C LYS A 54 7.72 2.59 1.20
N PHE A 55 7.73 3.50 2.16
CA PHE A 55 7.64 4.92 1.88
C PHE A 55 8.97 5.45 1.34
N THR A 56 8.90 6.32 0.34
CA THR A 56 10.04 7.11 -0.11
C THR A 56 10.11 8.40 0.70
N CYS A 57 11.28 8.72 1.24
CA CYS A 57 11.52 9.96 1.97
C CYS A 57 12.14 11.02 1.06
N LYS A 58 11.52 12.20 0.99
CA LYS A 58 12.08 13.38 0.33
C LYS A 58 11.89 14.58 1.25
N ASP A 59 12.99 15.22 1.64
CA ASP A 59 13.01 16.41 2.51
C ASP A 59 12.24 16.25 3.84
N GLY A 60 12.26 15.03 4.41
CA GLY A 60 11.55 14.71 5.65
C GLY A 60 10.07 14.35 5.48
N VAL A 61 9.55 14.37 4.25
CA VAL A 61 8.20 13.94 3.91
C VAL A 61 8.25 12.51 3.38
N TYR A 62 7.45 11.63 3.96
CA TYR A 62 7.36 10.23 3.56
C TYR A 62 6.13 10.04 2.68
N VAL A 63 6.33 9.53 1.45
CA VAL A 63 5.27 9.34 0.46
C VAL A 63 5.26 7.90 -0.05
N LEU A 64 4.07 7.31 -0.13
CA LEU A 64 3.83 6.01 -0.77
C LEU A 64 2.63 6.15 -1.71
N LYS A 65 2.80 5.73 -2.96
CA LYS A 65 1.70 5.57 -3.94
C LYS A 65 1.46 4.08 -4.15
N THR A 66 0.24 3.63 -3.95
CA THR A 66 -0.13 2.23 -4.14
C THR A 66 -1.60 2.12 -4.54
N ASP A 67 -1.92 1.08 -5.30
CA ASP A 67 -3.29 0.75 -5.63
C ASP A 67 -3.84 -0.18 -4.56
N LEU A 68 -4.97 0.20 -3.96
CA LEU A 68 -5.69 -0.60 -2.97
C LEU A 68 -7.18 -0.54 -3.29
N SER A 69 -7.88 -1.66 -3.14
CA SER A 69 -9.30 -1.79 -3.43
C SER A 69 -10.07 -2.35 -2.25
N GLY A 70 -11.36 -2.01 -2.17
CA GLY A 70 -12.26 -2.45 -1.10
C GLY A 70 -11.97 -1.79 0.25
N VAL A 71 -12.51 -2.40 1.31
CA VAL A 71 -12.31 -1.94 2.69
C VAL A 71 -10.95 -2.41 3.18
N VAL A 72 -10.05 -1.46 3.43
CA VAL A 72 -8.68 -1.74 3.90
C VAL A 72 -8.51 -1.32 5.35
N LYS A 73 -7.94 -2.22 6.16
CA LYS A 73 -7.40 -1.90 7.48
C LYS A 73 -5.88 -1.78 7.38
N TYR A 74 -5.30 -0.70 7.88
CA TYR A 74 -3.87 -0.43 7.73
C TYR A 74 -3.24 0.19 8.98
N LYS A 75 -1.90 0.13 9.05
CA LYS A 75 -1.03 0.83 10.00
C LYS A 75 0.27 1.21 9.29
N ILE A 76 0.96 2.23 9.80
CA ILE A 76 2.33 2.57 9.39
C ILE A 76 3.29 1.95 10.41
N THR A 77 4.37 1.33 9.94
CA THR A 77 5.37 0.68 10.80
C THR A 77 6.80 1.05 10.39
N ARG A 78 7.78 0.65 11.20
CA ARG A 78 9.22 0.87 10.94
C ARG A 78 9.92 -0.34 10.32
N GLY A 79 9.18 -1.33 9.77
CA GLY A 79 9.79 -2.50 9.15
C GLY A 79 10.35 -3.54 10.12
N VAL A 80 10.09 -3.37 11.42
CA VAL A 80 10.45 -4.40 12.40
C VAL A 80 9.24 -5.32 12.59
N PRO A 81 9.35 -6.62 12.28
CA PRO A 81 8.47 -7.60 12.90
C PRO A 81 8.55 -7.36 14.40
N ARG A 82 7.42 -7.18 15.07
CA ARG A 82 7.40 -7.28 16.52
C ARG A 82 7.69 -8.75 16.81
N LEU A 83 8.98 -9.12 16.84
CA LEU A 83 9.42 -10.18 17.71
C LEU A 83 8.98 -9.68 19.08
N VAL A 84 7.82 -10.16 19.53
CA VAL A 84 7.50 -10.10 20.94
C VAL A 84 8.70 -10.78 21.56
N LYS A 85 9.51 -9.99 22.26
CA LYS A 85 10.59 -10.49 23.09
C LYS A 85 9.85 -11.32 24.12
N MET A 86 9.68 -12.61 23.82
CA MET A 86 9.16 -13.61 24.73
C MET A 86 10.29 -13.82 25.73
N TRP A 87 10.50 -12.82 26.59
CA TRP A 87 11.21 -13.07 27.82
C TRP A 87 10.29 -13.99 28.59
N ASN A 88 10.67 -15.26 28.63
CA ASN A 88 10.34 -16.16 29.72
C ASN A 88 10.51 -15.37 31.01
N ILE A 89 9.40 -15.09 31.68
CA ILE A 89 9.44 -14.88 33.12
C ILE A 89 9.29 -16.28 33.70
N ASP A 90 10.42 -16.97 33.79
CA ASP A 90 10.57 -18.08 34.72
C ASP A 90 11.04 -17.47 36.04
N TRP A 91 10.11 -17.49 37.00
CA TRP A 91 10.22 -17.29 38.46
C TRP A 91 11.07 -16.13 38.99
#